data_AF-A0A672ZRL2-F1
#
_entry.id   AF-A0A672ZRL2-F1
#
_cell.length_a   1.000
_cell.length_b   1.000
_cell.length_c   1.000
_cell.angle_alpha   90.00
_cell.angle_beta   90.00
_cell.angle_gamma   90.00
#
_symmetry.space_group_name_H-M   'P 1'
#
loop_
_entity.id
_entity.type
_entity.pdbx_description
1 polymer ?
#
loop_
_entity_poly.entity_id
_entity_poly.type
_entity_poly.pdbx_seq_one_letter_code
_entity_poly.pdbx_strand_id
1 'polypeptide(L)'
;MPFGNTHNKLKMNYSAEQEYPDLSKHNNHMAKVLTPEMYANLHMTEEEQQQLIDDHFLFDKPVSPLLLASGMARDWPDGQGHNDNKTFLVWVNEEDHLRVISMQKGGNMREVFTRFCTGLTKIEALFKERGHEFMWNEHLGYVLTCPSNLGTGLRAGCACQTANLSKHDKFGEILKRLRLQKRGTVGGVFDISNADRLGFSEVELVQMVVDGVNLLVEMEKRLEGGDAIDDLMPEQK
;
A
#
# COMPACT_ATOMS: atom_id res chain seq x y z
N MET A 1 -8.02 2.88 23.81
CA MET A 1 -8.57 4.25 23.80
C MET A 1 -8.91 4.56 22.36
N PRO A 2 -10.19 4.67 21.97
CA PRO A 2 -10.48 4.97 20.58
C PRO A 2 -10.22 6.46 20.41
N PHE A 3 -9.40 6.81 19.43
CA PHE A 3 -9.47 8.14 18.82
C PHE A 3 -10.89 8.27 18.25
N GLY A 4 -11.84 8.67 19.08
CA GLY A 4 -13.16 9.08 18.65
C GLY A 4 -12.99 10.25 17.70
N ASN A 5 -13.76 10.23 16.62
CA ASN A 5 -13.76 11.14 15.47
C ASN A 5 -13.98 12.65 15.79
N THR A 6 -13.74 13.10 17.03
CA THR A 6 -13.96 14.49 17.43
C THR A 6 -13.08 15.45 16.65
N HIS A 7 -11.87 15.04 16.25
CA HIS A 7 -10.92 15.94 15.56
C HIS A 7 -11.43 16.40 14.19
N ASN A 8 -11.88 15.49 13.31
CA ASN A 8 -12.38 15.86 11.98
C ASN A 8 -13.74 16.59 12.04
N LYS A 9 -14.66 16.20 12.94
CA LYS A 9 -15.95 16.91 13.09
C LYS A 9 -15.78 18.34 13.61
N LEU A 10 -14.80 18.57 14.48
CA LEU A 10 -14.52 19.89 15.03
C LEU A 10 -13.77 20.77 14.02
N LYS A 11 -12.81 20.20 13.26
CA LYS A 11 -12.05 20.92 12.23
C LYS A 11 -12.94 21.57 11.16
N MET A 12 -14.04 20.94 10.78
CA MET A 12 -14.97 21.51 9.80
C MET A 12 -15.68 22.78 10.29
N ASN A 13 -15.61 23.11 11.59
CA ASN A 13 -16.19 24.34 12.14
C ASN A 13 -15.24 25.55 12.06
N TYR A 14 -14.00 25.34 11.60
CA TYR A 14 -12.95 26.35 11.55
C TYR A 14 -12.39 26.47 10.13
N SER A 15 -11.90 27.66 9.75
CA SER A 15 -11.22 27.82 8.46
C SER A 15 -9.87 27.09 8.45
N ALA A 16 -9.35 26.80 7.27
CA ALA A 16 -8.03 26.20 7.11
C ALA A 16 -6.93 27.06 7.76
N GLU A 17 -7.05 28.39 7.79
CA GLU A 17 -6.11 29.27 8.52
C GLU A 17 -6.23 29.14 10.04
N GLN A 18 -7.44 28.93 10.57
CA GLN A 18 -7.68 28.80 12.01
C GLN A 18 -7.16 27.46 12.55
N GLU A 19 -7.21 26.41 11.74
CA GLU A 19 -6.76 25.05 12.06
C GLU A 19 -5.40 24.70 11.43
N TYR A 20 -4.69 25.68 10.86
CA TYR A 20 -3.41 25.42 10.24
C TYR A 20 -2.42 24.91 11.32
N PRO A 21 -1.80 23.74 11.13
CA PRO A 21 -1.01 23.11 12.19
C PRO A 21 0.24 23.94 12.53
N ASP A 22 0.61 23.98 13.81
CA ASP A 22 1.90 24.54 14.22
C ASP A 22 3.02 23.57 13.85
N LEU A 23 3.56 23.76 12.65
CA LEU A 23 4.64 22.93 12.13
C LEU A 23 6.03 23.30 12.68
N SER A 24 6.15 24.26 13.60
CA SER A 24 7.45 24.74 14.12
C SER A 24 8.28 23.66 14.81
N LYS A 25 7.62 22.61 15.32
CA LYS A 25 8.25 21.46 15.97
C LYS A 25 8.43 20.25 15.05
N HIS A 26 7.91 20.31 13.83
CA HIS A 26 7.99 19.22 12.86
C HIS A 26 9.30 19.30 12.09
N ASN A 27 10.14 18.28 12.22
CA ASN A 27 11.41 18.19 11.48
C ASN A 27 11.23 17.42 10.15
N ASN A 28 10.25 17.81 9.34
CA ASN A 28 9.99 17.20 8.05
C ASN A 28 9.90 18.26 6.94
N HIS A 29 9.90 17.84 5.68
CA HIS A 29 9.84 18.77 4.55
C HIS A 29 8.49 19.50 4.48
N MET A 30 7.40 18.86 4.88
CA MET A 30 6.07 19.48 4.91
C MET A 30 6.01 20.71 5.81
N ALA A 31 6.73 20.72 6.92
CA ALA A 31 6.88 21.90 7.78
C ALA A 31 7.44 23.13 7.05
N LYS A 32 8.14 22.93 5.92
CA LYS A 32 8.75 23.99 5.12
C LYS A 32 7.91 24.38 3.90
N VAL A 33 7.04 23.51 3.42
CA VAL A 33 6.37 23.68 2.11
C VAL A 33 4.85 23.59 2.13
N LEU A 34 4.25 23.08 3.21
CA LEU A 34 2.80 23.08 3.33
C LEU A 34 2.32 24.54 3.36
N THR A 35 1.46 24.94 2.45
CA THR A 35 0.82 26.26 2.48
C THR A 35 -0.59 26.14 3.06
N PRO A 36 -1.18 27.22 3.60
CA PRO A 36 -2.59 27.20 4.02
C PRO A 36 -3.54 26.78 2.89
N GLU A 37 -3.24 27.16 1.64
CA GLU A 37 -3.99 26.73 0.46
C GLU A 37 -3.89 25.20 0.22
N MET A 38 -2.67 24.64 0.30
CA MET A 38 -2.48 23.19 0.21
C MET A 38 -3.22 22.47 1.34
N TYR A 39 -3.15 22.99 2.57
CA TYR A 39 -3.83 22.42 3.73
C TYR A 39 -5.36 22.48 3.59
N ALA A 40 -5.90 23.58 3.07
CA ALA A 40 -7.33 23.71 2.77
C ALA A 40 -7.81 22.66 1.75
N ASN A 41 -6.98 22.36 0.74
CA ASN A 41 -7.30 21.32 -0.26
C ASN A 41 -7.17 19.89 0.28
N LEU A 42 -6.52 19.70 1.44
CA LEU A 42 -6.44 18.41 2.13
C LEU A 42 -7.61 18.21 3.11
N HIS A 43 -8.46 19.21 3.31
CA HIS A 43 -9.69 19.05 4.10
C HIS A 43 -10.63 18.09 3.40
N MET A 44 -11.07 17.06 4.13
CA MET A 44 -11.95 16.03 3.63
C MET A 44 -13.04 15.76 4.67
N THR A 45 -14.28 15.64 4.21
CA THR A 45 -15.38 15.26 5.09
C THR A 45 -15.21 13.80 5.57
N GLU A 46 -15.84 13.44 6.68
CA GLU A 46 -15.82 12.05 7.15
C GLU A 46 -16.44 11.09 6.13
N GLU A 47 -17.43 11.56 5.39
CA GLU A 47 -18.13 10.79 4.36
C GLU A 47 -17.24 10.53 3.15
N GLU A 48 -16.54 11.55 2.64
CA GLU A 48 -15.54 11.38 1.59
C GLU A 48 -14.38 10.48 2.04
N GLN A 49 -13.92 10.65 3.28
CA GLN A 49 -12.87 9.81 3.86
C GLN A 49 -13.30 8.35 3.91
N GLN A 50 -14.49 8.08 4.43
CA GLN A 50 -15.00 6.72 4.51
C GLN A 50 -15.21 6.14 3.11
N GLN A 51 -15.74 6.91 2.16
CA GLN A 51 -15.92 6.43 0.80
C GLN A 51 -14.59 6.09 0.12
N LEU A 52 -13.53 6.87 0.32
CA LEU A 52 -12.21 6.57 -0.24
C LEU A 52 -11.54 5.36 0.43
N ILE A 53 -11.78 5.15 1.73
CA ILE A 53 -11.35 3.94 2.45
C ILE A 53 -12.09 2.71 1.88
N ASP A 54 -13.41 2.81 1.72
CA ASP A 54 -14.26 1.74 1.20
C ASP A 54 -13.93 1.40 -0.27
N ASP A 55 -13.55 2.41 -1.06
CA ASP A 55 -13.06 2.24 -2.44
C ASP A 55 -11.61 1.71 -2.51
N HIS A 56 -10.93 1.51 -1.37
CA HIS A 56 -9.53 1.12 -1.23
C HIS A 56 -8.51 2.13 -1.78
N PHE A 57 -8.87 3.42 -1.83
CA PHE A 57 -8.02 4.52 -2.31
C PHE A 57 -7.32 5.30 -1.20
N LEU A 58 -7.84 5.26 0.03
CA LEU A 58 -7.25 5.93 1.19
C LEU A 58 -6.86 4.92 2.26
N PHE A 59 -5.82 5.26 3.02
CA PHE A 59 -5.41 4.49 4.19
C PHE A 59 -6.49 4.51 5.29
N ASP A 60 -6.54 3.44 6.07
CA ASP A 60 -7.39 3.39 7.25
C ASP A 60 -6.96 4.42 8.30
N LYS A 61 -7.87 4.76 9.20
CA LYS A 61 -7.51 5.50 10.42
C LYS A 61 -6.43 4.72 11.18
N PRO A 62 -5.51 5.40 11.88
CA PRO A 62 -4.40 4.74 12.56
C PRO A 62 -4.90 4.01 13.80
N VAL A 63 -5.42 2.81 13.60
CA VAL A 63 -5.91 1.92 14.66
C VAL A 63 -4.95 0.75 14.91
N SER A 64 -3.96 0.58 14.02
CA SER A 64 -2.94 -0.44 14.15
C SER A 64 -2.09 -0.20 15.40
N PRO A 65 -1.94 -1.21 16.29
CA PRO A 65 -1.04 -1.11 17.43
C PRO A 65 0.40 -0.77 17.03
N LEU A 66 0.84 -1.19 15.83
CA LEU A 66 2.18 -0.87 15.32
C LEU A 66 2.35 0.63 15.09
N LEU A 67 1.39 1.28 14.42
CA LEU A 67 1.40 2.72 14.14
C LEU A 67 1.28 3.55 15.42
N LEU A 68 0.43 3.10 16.35
CA LEU A 68 0.17 3.79 17.61
C LEU A 68 1.37 3.70 18.55
N ALA A 69 1.94 2.50 18.72
CA ALA A 69 3.04 2.27 19.66
C ALA A 69 4.37 2.87 19.18
N SER A 70 4.57 3.04 17.87
CA SER A 70 5.73 3.72 17.29
C SER A 70 5.60 5.24 17.26
N GLY A 71 4.43 5.79 17.61
CA GLY A 71 4.18 7.23 17.59
C GLY A 71 4.01 7.81 16.18
N MET A 72 3.64 6.99 15.19
CA MET A 72 3.40 7.42 13.81
C MET A 72 2.04 8.11 13.64
N ALA A 73 1.12 7.91 14.59
CA ALA A 73 -0.21 8.54 14.60
C ALA A 73 -0.28 9.89 15.33
N ARG A 74 0.86 10.47 15.72
CA ARG A 74 0.88 11.78 16.40
C ARG A 74 0.33 12.85 15.46
N ASP A 75 -0.43 13.77 16.04
CA ASP A 75 -0.96 14.95 15.34
C ASP A 75 -1.90 14.62 14.17
N TRP A 76 -2.41 13.39 14.08
CA TRP A 76 -3.31 12.95 13.03
C TRP A 76 -4.54 13.88 12.86
N PRO A 77 -4.94 14.25 11.62
CA PRO A 77 -4.39 13.88 10.31
C PRO A 77 -3.38 14.90 9.74
N ASP A 78 -2.72 15.71 10.56
CA ASP A 78 -1.93 16.84 10.09
C ASP A 78 -0.75 16.42 9.19
N GLY A 79 -0.61 17.12 8.06
CA GLY A 79 0.47 16.88 7.09
C GLY A 79 0.30 15.64 6.22
N GLN A 80 -0.86 14.98 6.26
CA GLN A 80 -1.19 13.83 5.43
C GLN A 80 -2.03 14.20 4.20
N GLY A 81 -1.92 13.41 3.14
CA GLY A 81 -2.68 13.68 1.92
C GLY A 81 -2.66 12.56 0.90
N HIS A 82 -3.49 12.73 -0.13
CA HIS A 82 -3.53 11.89 -1.32
C HIS A 82 -3.89 12.72 -2.57
N ASN A 83 -3.79 12.12 -3.75
CA ASN A 83 -4.28 12.69 -5.01
C ASN A 83 -5.59 12.01 -5.47
N ASP A 84 -6.29 12.61 -6.42
CA ASP A 84 -7.63 12.15 -6.87
C ASP A 84 -7.62 11.02 -7.90
N ASN A 85 -6.45 10.63 -8.41
CA ASN A 85 -6.38 9.69 -9.52
C ASN A 85 -6.57 8.24 -9.05
N LYS A 86 -7.72 7.66 -9.33
CA LYS A 86 -8.13 6.28 -8.96
C LYS A 86 -7.31 5.14 -9.57
N THR A 87 -6.27 5.43 -10.35
CA THR A 87 -5.37 4.41 -10.95
C THR A 87 -3.90 4.59 -10.63
N PHE A 88 -3.50 5.75 -10.11
CA PHE A 88 -2.16 6.06 -9.66
C PHE A 88 -2.24 7.02 -8.46
N LEU A 89 -2.03 6.48 -7.27
CA LEU A 89 -2.20 7.19 -6.01
C LEU A 89 -0.85 7.44 -5.35
N VAL A 90 -0.75 8.54 -4.61
CA VAL A 90 0.37 8.80 -3.72
C VAL A 90 -0.18 9.18 -2.37
N TRP A 91 0.06 8.37 -1.35
CA TRP A 91 -0.21 8.74 0.03
C TRP A 91 1.00 9.45 0.63
N VAL A 92 0.75 10.50 1.41
CA VAL A 92 1.78 11.33 2.03
C VAL A 92 1.69 11.21 3.55
N ASN A 93 2.82 10.93 4.20
CA ASN A 93 3.00 10.92 5.67
C ASN A 93 2.06 10.01 6.48
N GLU A 94 1.76 8.82 5.97
CA GLU A 94 1.10 7.77 6.76
C GLU A 94 2.18 6.89 7.43
N GLU A 95 2.44 5.68 6.92
CA GLU A 95 3.49 4.79 7.46
C GLU A 95 4.90 5.25 7.08
N ASP A 96 5.00 5.84 5.89
CA ASP A 96 6.23 6.35 5.28
C ASP A 96 5.95 7.75 4.70
N HIS A 97 7.02 8.47 4.32
CA HIS A 97 6.87 9.80 3.70
C HIS A 97 5.98 9.74 2.45
N LEU A 98 6.17 8.73 1.61
CA LEU A 98 5.40 8.50 0.39
C LEU A 98 5.06 7.02 0.25
N ARG A 99 3.80 6.72 -0.08
CA ARG A 99 3.40 5.42 -0.64
C ARG A 99 2.83 5.64 -2.04
N VAL A 100 3.57 5.22 -3.05
CA VAL A 100 3.15 5.28 -4.46
C VAL A 100 2.41 3.99 -4.80
N ILE A 101 1.22 4.10 -5.38
CA ILE A 101 0.31 3.00 -5.64
C ILE A 101 -0.15 3.10 -7.09
N SER A 102 -0.13 1.98 -7.80
CA SER A 102 -0.82 1.84 -9.09
C SER A 102 -1.77 0.67 -8.97
N MET A 103 -3.03 0.87 -9.35
CA MET A 103 -4.06 -0.17 -9.26
C MET A 103 -5.11 0.00 -10.34
N GLN A 104 -5.82 -1.08 -10.66
CA GLN A 104 -7.00 -1.07 -11.52
C GLN A 104 -7.82 -2.33 -11.29
N LYS A 105 -9.06 -2.35 -11.78
CA LYS A 105 -9.87 -3.57 -11.83
C LYS A 105 -9.35 -4.52 -12.92
N GLY A 106 -9.52 -5.83 -12.70
CA GLY A 106 -9.07 -6.87 -13.63
C GLY A 106 -7.63 -7.34 -13.38
N GLY A 107 -7.12 -8.21 -14.25
CA GLY A 107 -5.85 -8.92 -14.06
C GLY A 107 -4.66 -8.39 -14.86
N ASN A 108 -4.72 -7.19 -15.44
CA ASN A 108 -3.64 -6.65 -16.29
C ASN A 108 -2.47 -6.09 -15.46
N MET A 109 -1.74 -6.99 -14.77
CA MET A 109 -0.60 -6.63 -13.92
C MET A 109 0.49 -5.87 -14.69
N ARG A 110 0.69 -6.19 -15.96
CA ARG A 110 1.70 -5.52 -16.81
C ARG A 110 1.39 -4.03 -16.98
N GLU A 111 0.13 -3.68 -17.23
CA GLU A 111 -0.30 -2.29 -17.38
C GLU A 111 -0.16 -1.52 -16.06
N VAL A 112 -0.62 -2.12 -14.95
CA VAL A 112 -0.47 -1.56 -13.61
C VAL A 112 0.99 -1.27 -13.30
N PHE A 113 1.87 -2.24 -13.54
CA PHE A 113 3.30 -2.12 -13.27
C PHE A 113 3.99 -1.13 -14.21
N THR A 114 3.60 -1.07 -15.47
CA THR A 114 4.13 -0.06 -16.43
C THR A 114 3.80 1.36 -15.97
N ARG A 115 2.54 1.58 -15.53
CA ARG A 115 2.11 2.86 -14.97
C ARG A 115 2.84 3.18 -13.66
N PHE A 116 3.03 2.19 -12.79
CA PHE A 116 3.80 2.32 -11.55
C PHE A 116 5.23 2.80 -11.81
N CYS A 117 6.00 2.08 -12.65
CA CYS A 117 7.38 2.44 -12.97
C CYS A 117 7.47 3.82 -13.62
N THR A 118 6.61 4.10 -14.61
CA THR A 118 6.59 5.41 -15.29
C THR A 118 6.31 6.55 -14.32
N GLY A 119 5.33 6.37 -13.42
CA GLY A 119 4.98 7.37 -12.43
C GLY A 119 6.09 7.56 -11.40
N LEU A 120 6.67 6.48 -10.88
CA LEU A 120 7.75 6.53 -9.89
C LEU A 120 9.01 7.20 -10.45
N THR A 121 9.42 6.88 -11.68
CA THR A 121 10.55 7.56 -12.35
C THR A 121 10.30 9.07 -12.48
N LYS A 122 9.08 9.47 -12.84
CA LYS A 122 8.72 10.90 -12.94
C LYS A 122 8.74 11.59 -11.58
N ILE A 123 8.22 10.96 -10.54
CA ILE A 123 8.27 11.49 -9.18
C ILE A 123 9.74 11.67 -8.77
N GLU A 124 10.57 10.63 -8.91
CA GLU A 124 11.98 10.71 -8.53
C GLU A 124 12.73 11.83 -9.28
N ALA A 125 12.48 11.98 -10.58
CA ALA A 125 13.05 13.07 -11.38
C ALA A 125 12.65 14.45 -10.85
N LEU A 126 11.36 14.66 -10.52
CA LEU A 126 10.87 15.91 -9.94
C LEU A 126 11.48 16.23 -8.57
N PHE A 127 11.72 15.21 -7.74
CA PHE A 127 12.42 15.38 -6.47
C PHE A 127 13.88 15.82 -6.71
N LYS A 128 14.58 15.13 -7.62
CA LYS A 128 15.97 15.45 -7.98
C LYS A 128 16.14 16.86 -8.53
N GLU A 129 15.24 17.29 -9.42
CA GLU A 129 15.21 18.65 -9.96
C GLU A 129 15.08 19.73 -8.86
N ARG A 130 14.46 19.38 -7.72
CA ARG A 130 14.31 20.26 -6.56
C ARG A 130 15.41 20.08 -5.50
N GLY A 131 16.45 19.31 -5.80
CA GLY A 131 17.56 19.05 -4.88
C GLY A 131 17.21 18.09 -3.73
N HIS A 132 16.25 17.19 -3.96
CA HIS A 132 15.83 16.18 -3.00
C HIS A 132 16.01 14.77 -3.59
N GLU A 133 16.42 13.83 -2.76
CA GLU A 133 16.62 12.44 -3.17
C GLU A 133 15.91 11.49 -2.20
N PHE A 134 15.59 10.29 -2.68
CA PHE A 134 15.09 9.23 -1.82
C PHE A 134 16.20 8.65 -0.96
N MET A 135 15.84 8.19 0.25
CA MET A 135 16.77 7.50 1.13
C MET A 135 17.10 6.14 0.51
N TRP A 136 18.34 5.97 0.06
CA TRP A 136 18.77 4.76 -0.62
C TRP A 136 20.25 4.46 -0.33
N ASN A 137 20.61 3.18 -0.23
CA ASN A 137 22.00 2.74 -0.27
C ASN A 137 22.14 1.36 -0.93
N GLU A 138 23.36 0.99 -1.30
CA GLU A 138 23.64 -0.24 -2.04
C GLU A 138 23.24 -1.51 -1.28
N HIS A 139 23.34 -1.52 0.05
CA HIS A 139 23.03 -2.71 0.85
C HIS A 139 21.54 -2.90 1.10
N LEU A 140 20.83 -1.82 1.41
CA LEU A 140 19.43 -1.86 1.84
C LEU A 140 18.44 -1.49 0.74
N GLY A 141 18.90 -0.97 -0.41
CA GLY A 141 18.00 -0.35 -1.38
C GLY A 141 17.32 0.89 -0.79
N TYR A 142 16.04 1.08 -1.09
CA TYR A 142 15.22 2.14 -0.51
C TYR A 142 14.98 1.89 0.98
N VAL A 143 15.21 2.93 1.78
CA VAL A 143 15.03 2.89 3.23
C VAL A 143 13.64 3.41 3.59
N LEU A 144 12.90 2.60 4.35
CA LEU A 144 11.55 2.87 4.83
C LEU A 144 11.47 2.65 6.35
N THR A 145 10.37 3.04 6.97
CA THR A 145 10.18 3.00 8.42
C THR A 145 10.29 1.58 8.98
N CYS A 146 9.62 0.61 8.34
CA CYS A 146 9.64 -0.79 8.77
C CYS A 146 10.74 -1.58 8.04
N PRO A 147 11.59 -2.35 8.74
CA PRO A 147 12.59 -3.22 8.11
C PRO A 147 12.02 -4.20 7.07
N SER A 148 10.74 -4.60 7.21
CA SER A 148 10.07 -5.47 6.23
C SER A 148 9.89 -4.83 4.86
N ASN A 149 10.00 -3.49 4.77
CA ASN A 149 9.76 -2.73 3.55
C ASN A 149 11.08 -2.29 2.88
N LEU A 150 12.26 -2.68 3.39
CA LEU A 150 13.54 -2.36 2.76
C LEU A 150 13.66 -2.98 1.35
N GLY A 151 14.65 -2.51 0.59
CA GLY A 151 14.95 -2.97 -0.75
C GLY A 151 14.14 -2.21 -1.78
N THR A 152 13.18 -2.90 -2.39
CA THR A 152 12.25 -2.30 -3.35
C THR A 152 11.08 -1.59 -2.67
N GLY A 153 10.76 -1.97 -1.41
CA GLY A 153 9.49 -1.60 -0.77
C GLY A 153 8.24 -2.08 -1.52
N LEU A 154 8.40 -2.90 -2.57
CA LEU A 154 7.33 -3.20 -3.51
C LEU A 154 6.41 -4.29 -3.00
N ARG A 155 5.13 -3.97 -2.81
CA ARG A 155 4.08 -4.96 -2.65
C ARG A 155 3.23 -5.03 -3.91
N ALA A 156 3.56 -5.96 -4.80
CA ALA A 156 2.72 -6.32 -5.94
C ALA A 156 1.74 -7.41 -5.52
N GLY A 157 0.47 -7.28 -5.90
CA GLY A 157 -0.54 -8.26 -5.51
C GLY A 157 -1.87 -8.08 -6.24
N CYS A 158 -2.77 -9.02 -6.02
CA CYS A 158 -4.13 -8.98 -6.53
C CYS A 158 -5.12 -9.52 -5.52
N ALA A 159 -6.37 -9.06 -5.62
CA ALA A 159 -7.49 -9.72 -4.99
C ALA A 159 -7.84 -10.97 -5.84
N CYS A 160 -7.59 -12.16 -5.30
CA CYS A 160 -7.77 -13.43 -5.98
C CYS A 160 -8.89 -14.24 -5.33
N GLN A 161 -9.87 -14.67 -6.13
CA GLN A 161 -10.90 -15.60 -5.67
C GLN A 161 -10.28 -17.01 -5.54
N THR A 162 -10.30 -17.55 -4.32
CA THR A 162 -9.69 -18.85 -3.97
C THR A 162 -10.59 -19.63 -3.03
N ALA A 163 -11.89 -19.74 -3.38
CA ALA A 163 -12.95 -20.22 -2.50
C ALA A 163 -12.78 -21.70 -2.09
N ASN A 164 -12.13 -22.51 -2.93
CA ASN A 164 -11.84 -23.92 -2.68
C ASN A 164 -10.41 -24.09 -2.20
N LEU A 165 -9.44 -23.47 -2.88
CA LEU A 165 -8.02 -23.58 -2.56
C LEU A 165 -7.73 -23.07 -1.15
N SER A 166 -8.40 -22.02 -0.69
CA SER A 166 -8.21 -21.50 0.68
C SER A 166 -8.64 -22.45 1.79
N LYS A 167 -9.47 -23.45 1.48
CA LYS A 167 -9.90 -24.51 2.40
C LYS A 167 -9.03 -25.75 2.32
N HIS A 168 -8.15 -25.84 1.32
CA HIS A 168 -7.26 -26.98 1.13
C HIS A 168 -6.11 -26.92 2.14
N ASP A 169 -5.80 -28.06 2.78
CA ASP A 169 -4.80 -28.14 3.86
C ASP A 169 -3.41 -27.65 3.44
N LYS A 170 -3.07 -27.81 2.15
CA LYS A 170 -1.78 -27.39 1.58
C LYS A 170 -1.69 -25.91 1.18
N PHE A 171 -2.75 -25.10 1.34
CA PHE A 171 -2.74 -23.71 0.84
C PHE A 171 -1.60 -22.86 1.41
N GLY A 172 -1.35 -22.97 2.72
CA GLY A 172 -0.23 -22.26 3.36
C GLY A 172 1.13 -22.70 2.85
N GLU A 173 1.30 -24.01 2.57
CA GLU A 173 2.53 -24.54 2.00
C GLU A 173 2.74 -24.06 0.57
N ILE A 174 1.70 -24.08 -0.26
CA ILE A 174 1.75 -23.58 -1.65
C ILE A 174 2.19 -22.12 -1.66
N LEU A 175 1.58 -21.25 -0.85
CA LEU A 175 1.97 -19.84 -0.76
C LEU A 175 3.43 -19.68 -0.32
N LYS A 176 3.88 -20.46 0.68
CA LYS A 176 5.27 -20.41 1.16
C LYS A 176 6.26 -20.81 0.06
N ARG A 177 5.98 -21.89 -0.69
CA ARG A 177 6.83 -22.34 -1.81
C ARG A 177 6.89 -21.32 -2.94
N LEU A 178 5.78 -20.61 -3.20
CA LEU A 178 5.70 -19.54 -4.18
C LEU A 178 6.24 -18.19 -3.68
N ARG A 179 6.67 -18.10 -2.41
CA ARG A 179 7.10 -16.85 -1.75
C ARG A 179 6.01 -15.76 -1.78
N LEU A 180 4.76 -16.19 -1.64
CA LEU A 180 3.59 -15.33 -1.56
C LEU A 180 3.06 -15.26 -0.13
N GLN A 181 2.36 -14.17 0.17
CA GLN A 181 1.63 -13.96 1.42
C GLN A 181 0.17 -13.64 1.11
N LYS A 182 -0.71 -13.95 2.07
CA LYS A 182 -2.14 -13.64 2.00
C LYS A 182 -2.55 -12.64 3.09
N ARG A 183 -3.41 -11.67 2.76
CA ARG A 183 -4.06 -10.77 3.71
C ARG A 183 -5.56 -10.69 3.46
N GLY A 184 -6.32 -10.50 4.55
CA GLY A 184 -7.78 -10.37 4.51
C GLY A 184 -8.50 -11.61 3.97
N THR A 185 -9.80 -11.69 4.20
CA THR A 185 -10.67 -12.62 3.48
C THR A 185 -12.08 -12.07 3.46
N VAL A 186 -12.66 -11.91 2.27
CA VAL A 186 -14.08 -11.59 2.10
C VAL A 186 -14.64 -12.54 1.05
N GLY A 187 -15.52 -13.46 1.46
CA GLY A 187 -16.20 -14.37 0.53
C GLY A 187 -15.28 -15.31 -0.27
N GLY A 188 -14.10 -15.66 0.25
CA GLY A 188 -13.10 -16.48 -0.47
C GLY A 188 -12.10 -15.68 -1.30
N VAL A 189 -12.22 -14.34 -1.32
CA VAL A 189 -11.26 -13.45 -1.96
C VAL A 189 -10.15 -13.10 -0.98
N PHE A 190 -8.91 -13.39 -1.36
CA PHE A 190 -7.71 -13.04 -0.60
C PHE A 190 -6.87 -12.01 -1.36
N ASP A 191 -6.26 -11.07 -0.65
CA ASP A 191 -5.17 -10.25 -1.18
C ASP A 191 -3.89 -11.09 -1.15
N ILE A 192 -3.46 -11.53 -2.33
CA ILE A 192 -2.24 -12.31 -2.54
C ILE A 192 -1.15 -11.38 -3.08
N SER A 193 0.00 -11.36 -2.42
CA SER A 193 1.14 -10.52 -2.81
C SER A 193 2.48 -11.22 -2.58
N ASN A 194 3.56 -10.70 -3.16
CA ASN A 194 4.91 -11.16 -2.84
C ASN A 194 5.20 -11.01 -1.33
N ALA A 195 5.97 -11.94 -0.75
CA ALA A 195 6.39 -11.89 0.65
C ALA A 195 7.71 -11.12 0.84
N ASP A 196 8.63 -11.22 -0.13
CA ASP A 196 9.94 -10.56 -0.06
C ASP A 196 9.96 -9.17 -0.67
N ARG A 197 10.91 -8.33 -0.24
CA ARG A 197 11.09 -6.94 -0.71
C ARG A 197 12.55 -6.59 -1.00
N LEU A 198 13.47 -7.19 -0.23
CA LEU A 198 14.91 -7.00 -0.30
C LEU A 198 15.58 -8.23 -0.92
N GLY A 199 16.65 -8.01 -1.69
CA GLY A 199 17.39 -9.08 -2.38
C GLY A 199 16.82 -9.50 -3.73
N PHE A 200 15.76 -8.84 -4.19
CA PHE A 200 15.12 -9.04 -5.49
C PHE A 200 14.79 -7.69 -6.12
N SER A 201 14.82 -7.61 -7.44
CA SER A 201 14.33 -6.46 -8.20
C SER A 201 12.80 -6.40 -8.24
N GLU A 202 12.27 -5.22 -8.55
CA GLU A 202 10.82 -5.00 -8.74
C GLU A 202 10.24 -5.94 -9.80
N VAL A 203 10.99 -6.17 -10.88
CA VAL A 203 10.57 -7.06 -11.98
C VAL A 203 10.48 -8.50 -11.52
N GLU A 204 11.48 -8.99 -10.78
CA GLU A 204 11.47 -10.36 -10.25
C GLU A 204 10.32 -10.57 -9.27
N LEU A 205 10.06 -9.61 -8.38
CA LEU A 205 8.95 -9.67 -7.42
C LEU A 205 7.59 -9.69 -8.14
N VAL A 206 7.39 -8.86 -9.16
CA VAL A 206 6.15 -8.88 -9.96
C VAL A 206 6.00 -10.19 -10.72
N GLN A 207 7.09 -10.72 -11.30
CA GLN A 207 7.06 -11.99 -12.00
C GLN A 207 6.69 -13.16 -11.06
N MET A 208 7.24 -13.17 -9.83
CA MET A 208 6.84 -14.14 -8.81
C MET A 208 5.34 -14.12 -8.51
N VAL A 209 4.75 -12.91 -8.44
CA VAL A 209 3.30 -12.73 -8.24
C VAL A 209 2.52 -13.21 -9.44
N VAL A 210 2.91 -12.84 -10.66
CA VAL A 210 2.24 -13.27 -11.90
C VAL A 210 2.23 -14.80 -12.02
N ASP A 211 3.39 -15.43 -11.86
CA ASP A 211 3.52 -16.89 -11.96
C ASP A 211 2.73 -17.60 -10.86
N GLY A 212 2.87 -17.12 -9.62
CA GLY A 212 2.20 -17.74 -8.48
C GLY A 212 0.68 -17.59 -8.56
N VAL A 213 0.16 -16.41 -8.91
CA VAL A 213 -1.29 -16.20 -9.08
C VAL A 213 -1.84 -17.05 -10.23
N ASN A 214 -1.12 -17.19 -11.35
CA ASN A 214 -1.54 -18.08 -12.43
C ASN A 214 -1.69 -19.53 -11.96
N LEU A 215 -0.73 -20.03 -11.17
CA LEU A 215 -0.81 -21.38 -10.60
C LEU A 215 -1.97 -21.51 -9.59
N LEU A 216 -2.17 -20.52 -8.73
CA LEU A 216 -3.29 -20.52 -7.77
C LEU A 216 -4.64 -20.56 -8.49
N VAL A 217 -4.79 -19.82 -9.58
CA VAL A 217 -6.00 -19.83 -10.42
C VAL A 217 -6.20 -21.19 -11.10
N GLU A 218 -5.12 -21.84 -11.57
CA GLU A 218 -5.21 -23.19 -12.13
C GLU A 218 -5.65 -24.21 -11.07
N MET A 219 -5.05 -24.17 -9.89
CA MET A 219 -5.42 -25.03 -8.76
C MET A 219 -6.86 -24.82 -8.32
N GLU A 220 -7.32 -23.57 -8.23
CA GLU A 220 -8.71 -23.25 -7.88
C GLU A 220 -9.68 -23.88 -8.89
N LYS A 221 -9.42 -23.73 -10.20
CA LYS A 221 -10.26 -24.31 -11.26
C LYS A 221 -10.33 -25.83 -11.20
N ARG A 222 -9.21 -26.51 -10.86
CA ARG A 222 -9.22 -27.97 -10.67
C ARG A 222 -10.09 -28.38 -9.49
N LEU A 223 -9.93 -27.68 -8.35
CA LEU A 223 -10.74 -27.96 -7.17
C LEU A 223 -12.22 -27.65 -7.39
N GLU A 224 -12.57 -26.62 -8.17
CA GLU A 224 -13.94 -26.34 -8.62
C GLU A 224 -14.52 -27.50 -9.44
N GLY A 225 -13.68 -28.16 -10.26
CA GLY A 225 -14.03 -29.37 -11.02
C GLY A 225 -14.07 -30.66 -10.20
N GLY A 226 -13.61 -30.63 -8.95
CA GLY A 226 -13.48 -31.82 -8.09
C GLY A 226 -12.18 -32.62 -8.30
N ASP A 227 -11.23 -32.08 -9.06
CA ASP A 227 -9.94 -32.73 -9.34
C ASP A 227 -8.91 -32.44 -8.24
N ALA A 228 -7.95 -33.36 -8.09
CA ALA A 228 -6.81 -33.18 -7.20
C ALA A 228 -5.78 -32.19 -7.76
N ILE A 229 -4.97 -31.61 -6.87
CA ILE A 229 -3.92 -30.63 -7.20
C ILE A 229 -2.51 -31.08 -6.77
N ASP A 230 -2.35 -32.34 -6.37
CA ASP A 230 -1.07 -32.85 -5.84
C ASP A 230 0.07 -32.77 -6.86
N ASP A 231 -0.23 -32.93 -8.14
CA ASP A 231 0.71 -32.80 -9.27
C ASP A 231 1.07 -31.35 -9.59
N LEU A 232 0.30 -30.37 -9.11
CA LEU A 232 0.54 -28.94 -9.29
C LEU A 232 1.38 -28.32 -8.16
N MET A 233 1.79 -29.11 -7.16
CA MET A 233 2.57 -28.60 -6.04
C MET A 233 3.88 -27.98 -6.53
N PRO A 234 4.10 -26.67 -6.32
CA PRO A 234 5.29 -26.00 -6.83
C PRO A 234 6.54 -26.46 -6.07
N GLU A 235 7.70 -26.35 -6.72
CA GLU A 235 8.98 -26.43 -6.03
C GLU A 235 9.19 -25.19 -5.14
N GLN A 236 10.08 -25.30 -4.15
CA GLN A 236 10.43 -24.16 -3.31
C GLN A 236 11.25 -23.15 -4.12
N LYS A 237 10.73 -21.93 -4.27
CA LYS A 237 11.47 -20.77 -4.80
C LYS A 237 12.37 -20.12 -3.75
#